data_AF-A0A971US71-F1
#
_entry.id   AF-A0A971US71-F1
#
_cell.length_a   1.000
_cell.length_b   1.000
_cell.length_c   1.000
_cell.angle_alpha   90.00
_cell.angle_beta   90.00
_cell.angle_gamma   90.00
#
_symmetry.space_group_name_H-M   'P 1'
#
loop_
_entity.id
_entity.type
_entity.pdbx_description
1 polymer ?
#
loop_
_entity_poly.entity_id
_entity_poly.type
_entity_poly.pdbx_seq_one_letter_code
_entity_poly.pdbx_strand_id
1 'polypeptide(L)'
;MADLAGISAALQKGDRNTVQKLVQAAVDEGVAPQAILEQGLIAGMSIIGGKFKRNEVYVPEVLIAARAMHGGMSILEPVLAKAGVQPAGHVVLGTVKGDLHDIGKNLVGMMLKGGGFAVEDIGTDADAQKFVAAAKAKGKCVVAMSALLTTTMPQMAEVIKALKASGVNVKTMIGGAPVTQSYADEIGADGYAPDAASAVDVAKSLIG
;
A
#
# COMPACT_ATOMS: atom_id res chain seq x y z
N MET A 1 -13.77 27.68 -2.19
CA MET A 1 -12.36 27.35 -1.93
C MET A 1 -12.43 26.00 -1.27
N ALA A 2 -12.06 24.95 -2.00
CA ALA A 2 -12.29 23.59 -1.57
C ALA A 2 -11.61 23.30 -0.23
N ASP A 3 -12.35 22.64 0.67
CA ASP A 3 -11.89 22.31 2.01
C ASP A 3 -11.08 21.00 2.03
N LEU A 4 -9.83 21.08 1.52
CA LEU A 4 -8.92 19.92 1.50
C LEU A 4 -8.55 19.46 2.91
N ALA A 5 -8.45 20.40 3.87
CA ALA A 5 -8.25 20.09 5.28
C ALA A 5 -9.45 19.32 5.86
N GLY A 6 -10.67 19.68 5.46
CA GLY A 6 -11.90 18.97 5.78
C GLY A 6 -11.93 17.54 5.25
N ILE A 7 -11.44 17.30 4.02
CA ILE A 7 -11.28 15.94 3.48
C ILE A 7 -10.38 15.11 4.40
N SER A 8 -9.21 15.65 4.77
CA SER A 8 -8.28 14.98 5.68
C SER A 8 -8.91 14.71 7.05
N ALA A 9 -9.60 15.69 7.64
CA ALA A 9 -10.25 15.55 8.94
C ALA A 9 -11.40 14.53 8.93
N ALA A 10 -12.22 14.52 7.87
CA ALA A 10 -13.30 13.54 7.69
C ALA A 10 -12.74 12.12 7.50
N LEU A 11 -11.66 11.98 6.73
CA LEU A 11 -10.97 10.71 6.52
C LEU A 11 -10.42 10.16 7.84
N GLN A 12 -9.77 10.99 8.65
CA GLN A 12 -9.27 10.59 9.96
C GLN A 12 -10.38 10.07 10.89
N LYS A 13 -11.59 10.62 10.78
CA LYS A 13 -12.77 10.16 11.52
C LYS A 13 -13.42 8.92 10.88
N GLY A 14 -12.96 8.49 9.72
CA GLY A 14 -13.56 7.38 8.98
C GLY A 14 -14.91 7.72 8.36
N ASP A 15 -15.24 9.01 8.22
CA ASP A 15 -16.52 9.46 7.67
C ASP A 15 -16.49 9.43 6.14
N ARG A 16 -16.76 8.25 5.59
CA ARG A 16 -16.80 8.01 4.14
C ARG A 16 -17.73 8.96 3.40
N ASN A 17 -18.91 9.25 3.96
CA ASN A 17 -19.93 10.05 3.27
C ASN A 17 -19.45 11.50 3.12
N THR A 18 -18.89 12.05 4.20
CA THR A 18 -18.31 13.40 4.16
C THR A 18 -17.10 13.46 3.25
N VAL A 19 -16.20 12.45 3.28
CA VAL A 19 -15.06 12.38 2.35
C VAL A 19 -15.53 12.41 0.90
N GLN A 20 -16.49 11.57 0.52
CA GLN A 20 -17.01 11.53 -0.86
C GLN A 20 -17.60 12.87 -1.29
N LYS A 21 -18.42 13.48 -0.42
CA LYS A 21 -19.03 14.78 -0.69
C LYS A 21 -17.98 15.87 -0.92
N LEU A 22 -16.96 15.94 -0.06
CA LEU A 22 -15.92 16.96 -0.15
C LEU A 22 -14.97 16.74 -1.34
N VAL A 23 -14.63 15.48 -1.66
CA VAL A 23 -13.85 15.14 -2.84
C VAL A 23 -14.60 15.53 -4.12
N GLN A 24 -15.89 15.21 -4.22
CA GLN A 24 -16.70 15.59 -5.38
C GLN A 24 -16.78 17.11 -5.52
N ALA A 25 -17.05 17.84 -4.44
CA ALA A 25 -17.08 19.30 -4.46
C ALA A 25 -15.74 19.91 -4.91
N ALA A 26 -14.62 19.36 -4.45
CA ALA A 26 -13.29 19.83 -4.87
C ALA A 26 -13.03 19.58 -6.36
N VAL A 27 -13.47 18.44 -6.89
CA VAL A 27 -13.41 18.14 -8.34
C VAL A 27 -14.28 19.13 -9.13
N ASP A 28 -15.51 19.39 -8.67
CA ASP A 28 -16.46 20.30 -9.33
C ASP A 28 -15.98 21.76 -9.29
N GLU A 29 -15.29 22.17 -8.22
CA GLU A 29 -14.61 23.46 -8.10
C GLU A 29 -13.35 23.59 -8.98
N GLY A 30 -12.97 22.53 -9.71
CA GLY A 30 -11.82 22.52 -10.61
C GLY A 30 -10.46 22.46 -9.91
N VAL A 31 -10.41 21.97 -8.67
CA VAL A 31 -9.15 21.78 -7.94
C VAL A 31 -8.31 20.72 -8.66
N ALA A 32 -6.99 20.95 -8.71
CA ALA A 32 -6.07 19.99 -9.30
C ALA A 32 -6.24 18.60 -8.65
N PRO A 33 -6.50 17.53 -9.41
CA PRO A 33 -6.77 16.20 -8.84
C PRO A 33 -5.66 15.68 -7.94
N GLN A 34 -4.41 16.00 -8.30
CA GLN A 34 -3.23 15.68 -7.48
C GLN A 34 -3.26 16.39 -6.12
N ALA A 35 -3.71 17.64 -6.04
CA ALA A 35 -3.83 18.35 -4.76
C ALA A 35 -4.91 17.73 -3.86
N ILE A 36 -6.04 17.29 -4.43
CA ILE A 36 -7.10 16.58 -3.69
C ILE A 36 -6.55 15.27 -3.11
N LEU A 37 -5.78 14.54 -3.92
CA LEU A 37 -5.13 13.30 -3.51
C LEU A 37 -4.12 13.54 -2.38
N GLU A 38 -3.14 14.43 -2.61
CA GLU A 38 -2.00 14.62 -1.70
C GLU A 38 -2.39 15.34 -0.41
N GLN A 39 -3.11 16.46 -0.51
CA GLN A 39 -3.41 17.34 0.61
C GLN A 39 -4.71 16.95 1.34
N GLY A 40 -5.59 16.19 0.68
CA GLY A 40 -6.81 15.67 1.27
C GLY A 40 -6.65 14.22 1.74
N LEU A 41 -6.66 13.29 0.80
CA LEU A 41 -6.76 11.85 1.09
C LEU A 41 -5.48 11.28 1.72
N ILE A 42 -4.32 11.47 1.06
CA ILE A 42 -3.02 10.97 1.54
C ILE A 42 -2.63 11.66 2.84
N ALA A 43 -2.87 12.97 2.98
CA ALA A 43 -2.63 13.70 4.22
C ALA A 43 -3.40 13.10 5.41
N GLY A 44 -4.70 12.82 5.22
CA GLY A 44 -5.52 12.20 6.26
C GLY A 44 -5.01 10.81 6.64
N MET A 45 -4.68 9.98 5.64
CA MET A 45 -4.19 8.63 5.89
C MET A 45 -2.81 8.60 6.55
N SER A 46 -1.94 9.55 6.20
CA SER A 46 -0.61 9.69 6.82
C SER A 46 -0.72 9.99 8.32
N ILE A 47 -1.69 10.83 8.72
CA ILE A 47 -1.95 11.11 10.13
C ILE A 47 -2.42 9.85 10.86
N ILE A 48 -3.34 9.08 10.27
CA ILE A 48 -3.80 7.80 10.85
C ILE A 48 -2.65 6.80 10.97
N GLY A 49 -1.82 6.66 9.93
CA GLY A 49 -0.63 5.83 9.97
C GLY A 49 0.33 6.23 11.10
N GLY A 50 0.56 7.54 11.28
CA GLY A 50 1.36 8.07 12.39
C GLY A 50 0.76 7.75 13.76
N LYS A 51 -0.56 7.91 13.93
CA LYS A 51 -1.27 7.54 15.17
C LYS A 51 -1.15 6.05 15.47
N PHE A 52 -1.27 5.20 14.44
CA PHE A 52 -1.14 3.76 14.58
C PHE A 52 0.25 3.36 15.08
N LYS A 53 1.31 3.95 14.50
CA LYS A 53 2.70 3.72 14.97
C LYS A 53 2.94 4.11 16.42
N ARG A 54 2.25 5.16 16.90
CA ARG A 54 2.35 5.64 18.28
C ARG A 54 1.38 4.94 19.23
N ASN A 55 0.68 3.89 18.78
CA ASN A 55 -0.34 3.17 19.55
C ASN A 55 -1.49 4.08 20.05
N GLU A 56 -1.80 5.17 19.32
CA GLU A 56 -2.91 6.08 19.64
C GLU A 56 -4.24 5.61 19.03
N VAL A 57 -4.17 4.77 18.00
CA VAL A 57 -5.32 4.12 17.34
C VAL A 57 -4.98 2.66 17.05
N TYR A 58 -5.99 1.82 16.90
CA TYR A 58 -5.84 0.40 16.64
C TYR A 58 -6.28 0.05 15.22
N VAL A 59 -6.23 -1.26 14.91
CA VAL A 59 -6.61 -1.79 13.59
C VAL A 59 -8.03 -1.35 13.18
N PRO A 60 -9.07 -1.40 14.04
CA PRO A 60 -10.42 -0.98 13.64
C PRO A 60 -10.48 0.46 13.10
N GLU A 61 -9.83 1.41 13.76
CA GLU A 61 -9.82 2.81 13.34
C GLU A 61 -9.10 2.99 12.00
N VAL A 62 -7.98 2.28 11.80
CA VAL A 62 -7.25 2.28 10.52
C VAL A 62 -8.14 1.74 9.39
N LEU A 63 -8.88 0.65 9.64
CA LEU A 63 -9.78 0.05 8.66
C LEU A 63 -10.92 1.00 8.26
N ILE A 64 -11.50 1.72 9.23
CA ILE A 64 -12.57 2.69 8.96
C ILE A 64 -12.00 3.87 8.15
N ALA A 65 -10.82 4.40 8.51
CA ALA A 65 -10.14 5.45 7.75
C ALA A 65 -9.81 5.02 6.31
N ALA A 66 -9.28 3.79 6.13
CA ALA A 66 -8.98 3.23 4.82
C ALA A 66 -10.26 3.07 3.96
N ARG A 67 -11.38 2.67 4.56
CA ARG A 67 -12.68 2.59 3.87
C ARG A 67 -13.16 3.98 3.43
N ALA A 68 -12.99 5.00 4.27
CA ALA A 68 -13.31 6.39 3.90
C ALA A 68 -12.44 6.87 2.74
N MET A 69 -11.14 6.60 2.80
CA MET A 69 -10.21 6.89 1.71
C MET A 69 -10.59 6.20 0.40
N HIS A 70 -10.94 4.92 0.43
CA HIS A 70 -11.39 4.20 -0.76
C HIS A 70 -12.65 4.83 -1.36
N GLY A 71 -13.57 5.31 -0.50
CA GLY A 71 -14.72 6.10 -0.94
C GLY A 71 -14.32 7.35 -1.73
N GLY A 72 -13.34 8.11 -1.25
CA GLY A 72 -12.80 9.28 -1.97
C GLY A 72 -12.07 8.91 -3.27
N MET A 73 -11.22 7.89 -3.23
CA MET A 73 -10.49 7.40 -4.40
C MET A 73 -11.41 6.93 -5.53
N SER A 74 -12.53 6.28 -5.21
CA SER A 74 -13.50 5.84 -6.23
C SER A 74 -14.05 6.97 -7.11
N ILE A 75 -14.05 8.20 -6.59
CA ILE A 75 -14.44 9.41 -7.32
C ILE A 75 -13.23 10.01 -8.06
N LEU A 76 -12.08 10.03 -7.38
CA LEU A 76 -10.89 10.75 -7.84
C LEU A 76 -10.08 9.97 -8.91
N GLU A 77 -10.07 8.64 -8.88
CA GLU A 77 -9.37 7.76 -9.83
C GLU A 77 -9.63 8.09 -11.31
N PRO A 78 -10.89 8.17 -11.80
CA PRO A 78 -11.14 8.50 -13.20
C PRO A 78 -10.68 9.92 -13.56
N VAL A 79 -10.66 10.85 -12.59
CA VAL A 79 -10.21 12.23 -12.80
C VAL A 79 -8.69 12.30 -12.87
N LEU A 80 -7.99 11.58 -11.98
CA LEU A 80 -6.53 11.43 -11.99
C LEU A 80 -6.05 10.83 -13.31
N ALA A 81 -6.72 9.77 -13.79
CA ALA A 81 -6.39 9.12 -15.06
C ALA A 81 -6.53 10.07 -16.25
N LYS A 82 -7.62 10.85 -16.31
CA LYS A 82 -7.82 11.89 -17.35
C LYS A 82 -6.79 13.01 -17.29
N ALA A 83 -6.35 13.37 -16.08
CA ALA A 83 -5.31 14.37 -15.86
C ALA A 83 -3.88 13.83 -16.06
N GLY A 84 -3.72 12.54 -16.37
CA GLY A 84 -2.41 11.91 -16.58
C GLY A 84 -1.59 11.73 -15.30
N VAL A 85 -2.19 11.90 -14.12
CA VAL A 85 -1.50 11.76 -12.83
C VAL A 85 -1.18 10.29 -12.58
N GLN A 86 0.10 9.98 -12.41
CA GLN A 86 0.59 8.62 -12.17
C GLN A 86 0.60 8.30 -10.66
N PRO A 87 0.41 7.03 -10.28
CA PRO A 87 0.63 6.60 -8.90
C PRO A 87 2.08 6.82 -8.48
N ALA A 88 2.33 6.92 -7.17
CA ALA A 88 3.68 7.05 -6.63
C ALA A 88 4.59 5.90 -7.11
N GLY A 89 4.04 4.69 -7.11
CA GLY A 89 4.61 3.51 -7.73
C GLY A 89 3.61 2.35 -7.72
N HIS A 90 4.01 1.22 -8.29
CA HIS A 90 3.23 -0.01 -8.28
C HIS A 90 3.71 -0.94 -7.17
N VAL A 91 2.77 -1.64 -6.53
CA VAL A 91 3.09 -2.72 -5.59
C VAL A 91 2.39 -3.99 -6.02
N VAL A 92 3.15 -5.07 -6.16
CA VAL A 92 2.61 -6.43 -6.23
C VAL A 92 2.65 -6.99 -4.81
N LEU A 93 1.48 -7.28 -4.25
CA LEU A 93 1.34 -7.69 -2.86
C LEU A 93 0.80 -9.12 -2.79
N GLY A 94 1.44 -10.02 -2.05
CA GLY A 94 0.96 -11.39 -1.90
C GLY A 94 1.45 -12.06 -0.63
N THR A 95 0.68 -13.04 -0.15
CA THR A 95 1.15 -13.99 0.87
C THR A 95 1.77 -15.18 0.14
N VAL A 96 2.98 -15.55 0.55
CA VAL A 96 3.80 -16.56 -0.15
C VAL A 96 3.16 -17.95 -0.13
N LYS A 97 3.61 -18.81 -1.05
CA LYS A 97 3.16 -20.19 -1.19
C LYS A 97 3.12 -20.95 0.15
N GLY A 98 2.05 -21.71 0.35
CA GLY A 98 1.80 -22.50 1.55
C GLY A 98 1.30 -21.69 2.75
N ASP A 99 1.20 -20.36 2.63
CA ASP A 99 0.68 -19.49 3.69
C ASP A 99 -0.65 -18.84 3.24
N LEU A 100 -1.65 -18.97 4.10
CA LEU A 100 -3.04 -18.53 3.86
C LEU A 100 -3.43 -17.29 4.67
N HIS A 101 -2.52 -16.75 5.48
CA HIS A 101 -2.84 -15.60 6.33
C HIS A 101 -2.84 -14.31 5.52
N ASP A 102 -3.93 -13.55 5.61
CA ASP A 102 -4.14 -12.37 4.77
C ASP A 102 -4.46 -11.09 5.55
N ILE A 103 -4.82 -11.17 6.84
CA ILE A 103 -5.23 -9.99 7.63
C ILE A 103 -4.16 -8.89 7.60
N GLY A 104 -2.91 -9.24 7.92
CA GLY A 104 -1.79 -8.30 7.91
C GLY A 104 -1.48 -7.78 6.50
N LYS A 105 -1.48 -8.67 5.50
CA LYS A 105 -1.32 -8.31 4.08
C LYS A 105 -2.37 -7.30 3.64
N ASN A 106 -3.65 -7.56 3.91
CA ASN A 106 -4.76 -6.71 3.50
C ASN A 106 -4.64 -5.32 4.13
N LEU A 107 -4.23 -5.25 5.41
CA LEU A 107 -3.94 -3.99 6.09
C LEU A 107 -2.82 -3.21 5.40
N VAL A 108 -1.70 -3.87 5.08
CA VAL A 108 -0.60 -3.29 4.30
C VAL A 108 -1.09 -2.77 2.94
N GLY A 109 -1.89 -3.56 2.21
CA GLY A 109 -2.44 -3.16 0.92
C GLY A 109 -3.33 -1.93 0.99
N MET A 110 -4.16 -1.83 2.03
CA MET A 110 -4.98 -0.64 2.30
C MET A 110 -4.11 0.59 2.62
N MET A 111 -3.08 0.43 3.46
CA MET A 111 -2.14 1.51 3.80
C MET A 111 -1.33 1.98 2.59
N LEU A 112 -0.89 1.07 1.72
CA LEU A 112 -0.15 1.41 0.50
C LEU A 112 -1.01 2.17 -0.51
N LYS A 113 -2.25 1.74 -0.76
CA LYS A 113 -3.22 2.55 -1.51
C LYS A 113 -3.39 3.92 -0.85
N GLY A 114 -3.43 3.90 0.49
CA GLY A 114 -3.40 5.06 1.37
C GLY A 114 -2.25 6.04 1.13
N GLY A 115 -1.08 5.50 0.78
CA GLY A 115 0.13 6.24 0.48
C GLY A 115 0.28 6.65 -0.99
N GLY A 116 -0.74 6.43 -1.83
CA GLY A 116 -0.72 6.81 -3.25
C GLY A 116 -0.14 5.74 -4.19
N PHE A 117 0.03 4.50 -3.73
CA PHE A 117 0.51 3.40 -4.57
C PHE A 117 -0.64 2.72 -5.33
N ALA A 118 -0.34 2.26 -6.54
CA ALA A 118 -1.19 1.31 -7.27
C ALA A 118 -0.87 -0.11 -6.80
N VAL A 119 -1.75 -0.70 -6.00
CA VAL A 119 -1.54 -2.03 -5.40
C VAL A 119 -2.31 -3.10 -6.19
N GLU A 120 -1.58 -4.07 -6.73
CA GLU A 120 -2.11 -5.34 -7.23
C GLU A 120 -1.91 -6.44 -6.18
N ASP A 121 -3.01 -6.86 -5.57
CA ASP A 121 -3.01 -7.94 -4.59
C ASP A 121 -3.22 -9.28 -5.31
N ILE A 122 -2.21 -10.13 -5.31
CA ILE A 122 -2.24 -11.46 -5.94
C ILE A 122 -2.77 -12.54 -4.99
N GLY A 123 -3.25 -12.16 -3.80
CA GLY A 123 -3.90 -13.04 -2.85
C GLY A 123 -2.92 -13.80 -1.95
N THR A 124 -3.36 -14.97 -1.50
CA THR A 124 -2.59 -15.90 -0.67
C THR A 124 -2.14 -17.12 -1.44
N ASP A 125 -1.29 -17.95 -0.83
CA ASP A 125 -0.69 -19.14 -1.46
C ASP A 125 -0.08 -18.82 -2.84
N ALA A 126 0.57 -17.66 -2.94
CA ALA A 126 1.14 -17.19 -4.20
C ALA A 126 2.55 -17.77 -4.40
N ASP A 127 2.73 -18.55 -5.46
CA ASP A 127 4.04 -19.05 -5.85
C ASP A 127 4.92 -17.96 -6.51
N ALA A 128 6.22 -18.26 -6.60
CA ALA A 128 7.20 -17.35 -7.17
C ALA A 128 6.87 -16.94 -8.62
N GLN A 129 6.26 -17.81 -9.42
CA GLN A 129 5.91 -17.48 -10.80
C GLN A 129 4.75 -16.49 -10.87
N LYS A 130 3.79 -16.57 -9.94
CA LYS A 130 2.71 -15.59 -9.82
C LYS A 130 3.25 -14.20 -9.52
N PHE A 131 4.21 -14.09 -8.60
CA PHE A 131 4.90 -12.82 -8.31
C PHE A 131 5.67 -12.30 -9.53
N VAL A 132 6.44 -13.15 -10.20
CA VAL A 132 7.18 -12.80 -11.43
C VAL A 132 6.22 -12.30 -12.51
N ALA A 133 5.11 -13.00 -12.75
CA ALA A 133 4.12 -12.63 -13.76
C ALA A 133 3.47 -11.28 -13.46
N ALA A 134 3.09 -11.04 -12.21
CA ALA A 134 2.46 -9.80 -11.78
C ALA A 134 3.43 -8.61 -11.75
N ALA A 135 4.74 -8.85 -11.57
CA ALA A 135 5.77 -7.81 -11.57
C ALA A 135 6.27 -7.47 -12.98
N LYS A 136 6.09 -8.36 -13.97
CA LYS A 136 6.50 -8.13 -15.36
C LYS A 136 5.82 -6.90 -15.94
N ALA A 137 6.56 -6.16 -16.76
CA ALA A 137 6.10 -4.98 -17.50
C ALA A 137 5.62 -3.80 -16.64
N LYS A 138 5.90 -3.80 -15.33
CA LYS A 138 5.66 -2.65 -14.44
C LYS A 138 6.92 -1.80 -14.31
N GLY A 139 6.75 -0.48 -14.32
CA GLY A 139 7.84 0.48 -14.13
C GLY A 139 8.36 0.49 -12.68
N LYS A 140 8.28 1.63 -11.99
CA LYS A 140 8.60 1.73 -10.55
C LYS A 140 7.73 0.75 -9.74
N CYS A 141 8.25 -0.45 -9.47
CA CYS A 141 7.48 -1.54 -8.87
C CYS A 141 8.20 -2.13 -7.65
N VAL A 142 7.43 -2.39 -6.60
CA VAL A 142 7.85 -3.13 -5.40
C VAL A 142 7.07 -4.44 -5.35
N VAL A 143 7.77 -5.56 -5.14
CA VAL A 143 7.16 -6.84 -4.78
C VAL A 143 7.17 -6.96 -3.26
N ALA A 144 5.98 -6.87 -2.66
CA ALA A 144 5.75 -6.97 -1.23
C ALA A 144 5.24 -8.37 -0.87
N MET A 145 5.98 -9.08 -0.03
CA MET A 145 5.68 -10.46 0.37
C MET A 145 5.31 -10.55 1.85
N SER A 146 4.27 -11.32 2.15
CA SER A 146 3.84 -11.62 3.51
C SER A 146 4.02 -13.11 3.85
N ALA A 147 4.46 -13.42 5.07
CA ALA A 147 4.41 -14.77 5.66
C ALA A 147 4.15 -14.66 7.18
N LEU A 148 3.31 -15.54 7.73
CA LEU A 148 3.07 -15.67 9.16
C LEU A 148 3.72 -16.93 9.75
N LEU A 149 3.93 -17.97 8.95
CA LEU A 149 4.53 -19.22 9.41
C LEU A 149 6.03 -19.26 9.11
N THR A 150 6.85 -19.62 10.10
CA THR A 150 8.31 -19.81 9.93
C THR A 150 8.65 -20.85 8.85
N THR A 151 7.80 -21.85 8.68
CA THR A 151 7.92 -22.88 7.65
C THR A 151 7.72 -22.36 6.23
N THR A 152 7.07 -21.21 6.07
CA THR A 152 6.76 -20.60 4.76
C THR A 152 7.67 -19.42 4.44
N MET A 153 8.37 -18.85 5.43
CA MET A 153 9.36 -17.79 5.23
C MET A 153 10.37 -18.09 4.10
N PRO A 154 10.95 -19.31 3.97
CA PRO A 154 11.88 -19.61 2.89
C PRO A 154 11.33 -19.39 1.47
N GLN A 155 9.99 -19.38 1.28
CA GLN A 155 9.39 -19.07 -0.01
C GLN A 155 9.67 -17.62 -0.45
N MET A 156 9.91 -16.68 0.47
CA MET A 156 10.32 -15.32 0.13
C MET A 156 11.66 -15.32 -0.64
N ALA A 157 12.63 -16.13 -0.19
CA ALA A 157 13.92 -16.26 -0.88
C ALA A 157 13.75 -16.86 -2.28
N GLU A 158 12.86 -17.85 -2.44
CA GLU A 158 12.53 -18.43 -3.74
C GLU A 158 11.90 -17.40 -4.71
N VAL A 159 11.01 -16.53 -4.20
CA VAL A 159 10.45 -15.43 -4.99
C VAL A 159 11.55 -14.46 -5.45
N ILE A 160 12.42 -14.01 -4.53
CA ILE A 160 13.55 -13.10 -4.85
C ILE A 160 14.46 -13.72 -5.91
N LYS A 161 14.79 -15.00 -5.76
CA LYS A 161 15.61 -15.74 -6.73
C LYS A 161 14.92 -15.85 -8.09
N ALA A 162 13.62 -16.13 -8.12
CA ALA A 162 12.86 -16.23 -9.38
C ALA A 162 12.75 -14.88 -10.11
N LEU A 163 12.56 -13.78 -9.39
CA LEU A 163 12.57 -12.43 -9.95
C LEU A 163 13.92 -12.12 -10.62
N LYS A 164 15.03 -12.37 -9.91
CA LYS A 164 16.40 -12.21 -10.43
C LYS A 164 16.64 -13.09 -11.66
N ALA A 165 16.31 -14.38 -11.59
CA ALA A 165 16.48 -15.33 -12.69
C ALA A 165 15.65 -14.96 -13.94
N SER A 166 14.50 -14.30 -13.74
CA SER A 166 13.63 -13.85 -14.83
C SER A 166 14.01 -12.48 -15.40
N GLY A 167 15.09 -11.86 -14.92
CA GLY A 167 15.51 -10.53 -15.33
C GLY A 167 14.54 -9.41 -14.93
N VAL A 168 13.65 -9.67 -13.96
CA VAL A 168 12.67 -8.69 -13.48
C VAL A 168 13.35 -7.80 -12.44
N ASN A 169 13.77 -6.61 -12.87
CA ASN A 169 14.46 -5.65 -12.01
C ASN A 169 13.45 -4.79 -11.24
N VAL A 170 13.03 -5.29 -10.08
CA VAL A 170 12.08 -4.63 -9.15
C VAL A 170 12.64 -4.65 -7.74
N LYS A 171 12.14 -3.75 -6.90
CA LYS A 171 12.47 -3.77 -5.46
C LYS A 171 11.63 -4.79 -4.73
N THR A 172 12.18 -5.38 -3.68
CA THR A 172 11.52 -6.39 -2.86
C THR A 172 11.38 -5.91 -1.43
N MET A 173 10.20 -6.11 -0.86
CA MET A 173 9.91 -5.80 0.54
C MET A 173 9.28 -7.01 1.20
N ILE A 174 9.68 -7.34 2.43
CA ILE A 174 9.10 -8.45 3.18
C ILE A 174 8.51 -8.00 4.51
N GLY A 175 7.53 -8.75 5.01
CA GLY A 175 6.96 -8.55 6.34
C GLY A 175 6.10 -9.72 6.80
N GLY A 176 5.60 -9.60 8.03
CA GLY A 176 4.83 -10.64 8.71
C GLY A 176 5.38 -10.95 10.10
N ALA A 177 4.57 -11.55 10.97
CA ALA A 177 4.90 -11.63 12.40
C ALA A 177 6.25 -12.28 12.75
N PRO A 178 6.70 -13.37 12.08
CA PRO A 178 8.00 -13.96 12.39
C PRO A 178 9.17 -13.33 11.61
N VAL A 179 8.88 -12.43 10.67
CA VAL A 179 9.88 -11.84 9.78
C VAL A 179 10.64 -10.74 10.52
N THR A 180 11.94 -10.64 10.29
CA THR A 180 12.81 -9.65 10.91
C THR A 180 13.69 -8.96 9.85
N GLN A 181 14.29 -7.83 10.22
CA GLN A 181 15.30 -7.17 9.38
C GLN A 181 16.46 -8.13 9.07
N SER A 182 16.95 -8.88 10.07
CA SER A 182 18.06 -9.82 9.87
C SER A 182 17.74 -10.89 8.83
N TYR A 183 16.50 -11.37 8.81
CA TYR A 183 16.06 -12.33 7.80
C TYR A 183 15.95 -11.70 6.40
N ALA A 184 15.47 -10.45 6.32
CA ALA A 184 15.43 -9.70 5.07
C ALA A 184 16.83 -9.55 4.45
N ASP A 185 17.81 -9.20 5.28
CA ASP A 185 19.20 -9.05 4.87
C ASP A 185 19.79 -10.40 4.42
N GLU A 186 19.51 -11.48 5.15
CA GLU A 186 19.96 -12.85 4.84
C GLU A 186 19.48 -13.32 3.46
N ILE A 187 18.21 -13.10 3.13
CA ILE A 187 17.64 -13.55 1.84
C ILE A 187 17.85 -12.53 0.70
N GLY A 188 18.46 -11.38 1.01
CA GLY A 188 18.74 -10.32 0.05
C GLY A 188 17.49 -9.60 -0.45
N ALA A 189 16.52 -9.36 0.43
CA ALA A 189 15.40 -8.45 0.18
C ALA A 189 15.87 -6.99 0.26
N ASP A 190 15.25 -6.08 -0.51
CA ASP A 190 15.64 -4.66 -0.49
C ASP A 190 15.09 -3.89 0.72
N GLY A 191 14.02 -4.40 1.36
CA GLY A 191 13.40 -3.76 2.50
C GLY A 191 12.60 -4.70 3.40
N TYR A 192 12.42 -4.27 4.64
CA TYR A 192 11.61 -4.95 5.65
C TYR A 192 10.69 -3.94 6.32
N ALA A 193 9.45 -4.34 6.57
CA ALA A 193 8.49 -3.54 7.31
C ALA A 193 7.95 -4.33 8.52
N PRO A 194 8.12 -3.82 9.76
CA PRO A 194 7.61 -4.48 10.97
C PRO A 194 6.10 -4.35 11.14
N ASP A 195 5.48 -3.38 10.47
CA ASP A 195 4.05 -3.07 10.59
C ASP A 195 3.51 -2.40 9.31
N ALA A 196 2.19 -2.33 9.20
CA ALA A 196 1.51 -1.83 8.00
C ALA A 196 1.73 -0.34 7.71
N ALA A 197 1.93 0.49 8.74
CA ALA A 197 2.20 1.91 8.55
C ALA A 197 3.64 2.10 8.08
N SER A 198 4.60 1.38 8.67
CA SER A 198 6.01 1.40 8.27
C SER A 198 6.22 0.85 6.86
N ALA A 199 5.37 -0.08 6.39
CA ALA A 199 5.41 -0.58 5.02
C ALA A 199 5.24 0.51 3.95
N VAL A 200 4.47 1.57 4.24
CA VAL A 200 4.29 2.70 3.31
C VAL A 200 5.59 3.48 3.16
N ASP A 201 6.29 3.74 4.26
CA ASP A 201 7.54 4.50 4.24
C ASP A 201 8.66 3.72 3.57
N VAL A 202 8.74 2.41 3.84
CA VAL A 202 9.69 1.51 3.17
C VAL A 202 9.39 1.43 1.68
N ALA A 203 8.12 1.28 1.29
CA ALA A 203 7.77 1.28 -0.13
C ALA A 203 8.16 2.58 -0.84
N LYS A 204 7.99 3.74 -0.18
CA LYS A 204 8.42 5.05 -0.72
C LYS A 204 9.93 5.12 -0.88
N SER A 205 10.70 4.74 0.15
CA SER A 205 12.16 4.80 0.09
C SER A 205 12.75 3.90 -1.00
N LEU A 206 12.09 2.79 -1.33
CA LEU A 206 12.52 1.85 -2.36
C LEU A 206 12.36 2.39 -3.80
N ILE A 207 11.40 3.28 -4.05
CA ILE A 207 11.08 3.76 -5.42
C ILE A 207 11.56 5.18 -5.73
N GLY A 208 12.22 5.83 -4.76
CA GLY A 208 12.69 7.22 -4.86
C GLY A 208 11.53 8.19 -4.96
#